data_AF-A0A2E5B6R1-F1
#
_entry.id   AF-A0A2E5B6R1-F1
#
_cell.length_a   1.000
_cell.length_b   1.000
_cell.length_c   1.000
_cell.angle_alpha   90.00
_cell.angle_beta   90.00
_cell.angle_gamma   90.00
#
_symmetry.space_group_name_H-M   'P 1'
#
loop_
_entity.id
_entity.type
_entity.pdbx_description
1 polymer ?
#
loop_
_entity_poly.entity_id
_entity_poly.type
_entity_poly.pdbx_seq_one_letter_code
_entity_poly.pdbx_strand_id
1 'polypeptide(L)'
;MAKSLEKLDIKNGWNGFALTLTIYIPLSIISFLNESVNGCFMRDCEYPSYYLLPRVLAVLSALILLIVAGESRGKPETHERGYAWGILSGTIIGFAMFVFFSAIGWLRE
;
A
#
# COMPACT_ATOMS: atom_id res chain seq x y z
N MET A 1 -13.07 -30.82 8.89
CA MET A 1 -12.21 -29.77 9.50
C MET A 1 -11.31 -29.07 8.47
N ALA A 2 -10.61 -29.78 7.58
CA ALA A 2 -9.71 -29.15 6.59
C ALA A 2 -10.35 -28.04 5.71
N LYS A 3 -11.56 -28.26 5.18
CA LYS A 3 -12.28 -27.25 4.37
C LYS A 3 -12.65 -25.96 5.13
N SER A 4 -12.88 -26.02 6.45
CA SER A 4 -13.20 -24.81 7.21
C SER A 4 -11.95 -24.01 7.55
N LEU A 5 -10.82 -24.68 7.73
CA LEU A 5 -9.50 -24.08 7.92
C LEU A 5 -9.06 -23.28 6.68
N GLU A 6 -9.17 -23.89 5.50
CA GLU A 6 -8.81 -23.26 4.23
C GLU A 6 -9.66 -22.01 3.95
N LYS A 7 -10.97 -22.08 4.19
CA LYS A 7 -11.87 -20.94 4.05
C LYS A 7 -11.54 -19.80 5.02
N LEU A 8 -11.05 -20.12 6.22
CA LEU A 8 -10.62 -19.13 7.21
C LEU A 8 -9.32 -18.45 6.79
N ASP A 9 -8.36 -19.22 6.27
CA ASP A 9 -7.07 -18.69 5.79
C ASP A 9 -7.25 -17.75 4.59
N ILE A 10 -8.11 -18.12 3.64
CA ILE A 10 -8.48 -17.25 2.50
C ILE A 10 -9.14 -15.96 2.99
N LYS A 11 -10.10 -16.06 3.92
CA LYS A 11 -10.77 -14.88 4.49
C LYS A 11 -9.77 -13.96 5.20
N ASN A 12 -8.84 -14.53 5.95
CA ASN A 12 -7.78 -13.79 6.63
C ASN A 12 -6.85 -13.12 5.63
N GLY A 13 -6.49 -13.79 4.53
CA GLY A 13 -5.74 -13.19 3.43
C GLY A 13 -6.44 -11.99 2.81
N TRP A 14 -7.73 -12.10 2.54
CA TRP A 14 -8.53 -10.96 2.05
C TRP A 14 -8.59 -9.81 3.05
N ASN A 15 -8.68 -10.10 4.36
CA ASN A 15 -8.66 -9.04 5.38
C ASN A 15 -7.31 -8.30 5.41
N GLY A 16 -6.19 -9.04 5.33
CA GLY A 16 -4.85 -8.45 5.26
C GLY A 16 -4.67 -7.60 4.01
N PHE A 17 -5.15 -8.09 2.87
CA PHE A 17 -5.13 -7.37 1.60
C PHE A 17 -6.02 -6.11 1.60
N ALA A 18 -7.22 -6.21 2.19
CA ALA A 18 -8.12 -5.07 2.30
C ALA A 18 -7.52 -3.96 3.18
N LEU A 19 -6.86 -4.32 4.29
CA LEU A 19 -6.18 -3.37 5.17
C LEU A 19 -5.10 -2.56 4.43
N THR A 20 -4.34 -3.19 3.54
CA THR A 20 -3.33 -2.44 2.79
C THR A 20 -3.98 -1.50 1.77
N LEU A 21 -5.06 -1.93 1.12
CA LEU A 21 -5.75 -1.11 0.14
C LEU A 21 -6.43 0.11 0.75
N THR A 22 -6.96 0.00 1.98
CA THR A 22 -7.54 1.17 2.67
C THR A 22 -6.52 2.27 2.95
N ILE A 23 -5.23 1.95 2.97
CA ILE A 23 -4.13 2.91 3.11
C ILE A 23 -3.68 3.40 1.73
N TYR A 24 -3.40 2.49 0.79
CA TYR A 24 -2.80 2.85 -0.49
C TYR A 24 -3.77 3.51 -1.47
N ILE A 25 -5.07 3.21 -1.45
CA ILE A 25 -6.05 3.88 -2.32
C ILE A 25 -6.09 5.39 -2.06
N PRO A 26 -6.35 5.87 -0.83
CA PRO A 26 -6.39 7.31 -0.57
C PRO A 26 -5.03 7.97 -0.81
N LEU A 27 -3.91 7.32 -0.43
CA LEU A 27 -2.58 7.85 -0.73
C LEU A 27 -2.32 7.99 -2.24
N SER A 28 -2.76 7.02 -3.04
CA SER A 28 -2.61 7.05 -4.50
C SER A 28 -3.43 8.19 -5.12
N ILE A 29 -4.66 8.43 -4.63
CA ILE A 29 -5.50 9.55 -5.08
C ILE A 29 -4.85 10.89 -4.74
N ILE A 30 -4.39 11.05 -3.49
CA ILE A 30 -3.70 12.28 -3.06
C ILE A 30 -2.45 12.50 -3.89
N SER A 31 -1.66 11.45 -4.12
CA SER A 31 -0.45 11.55 -4.95
C SER A 31 -0.80 11.96 -6.37
N PHE A 32 -1.74 11.28 -7.03
CA PHE A 32 -2.20 11.63 -8.37
C PHE A 32 -2.62 13.10 -8.48
N LEU A 33 -3.43 13.58 -7.55
CA LEU A 33 -3.89 14.99 -7.55
C LEU A 33 -2.71 15.95 -7.36
N ASN A 34 -1.84 15.65 -6.40
CA ASN A 34 -0.66 16.46 -6.12
C ASN A 34 0.28 16.53 -7.33
N GLU A 35 0.48 15.41 -8.04
CA GLU A 35 1.27 15.34 -9.25
C GLU A 35 0.59 15.99 -10.46
N SER A 36 -0.72 15.87 -10.59
CA SER A 36 -1.45 16.50 -11.70
C SER A 36 -1.56 18.03 -11.60
N VAL A 37 -1.39 18.60 -10.40
CA VAL A 37 -1.49 20.04 -10.15
C VAL A 37 -0.12 20.69 -10.03
N ASN A 38 0.82 20.02 -9.36
CA ASN A 38 2.14 20.58 -9.03
C ASN A 38 3.31 19.82 -9.65
N GLY A 39 3.07 18.63 -10.21
CA GLY A 39 4.12 17.78 -10.79
C GLY A 39 4.70 18.44 -12.02
N CYS A 40 6.02 18.35 -12.18
CA CYS A 40 6.75 19.04 -13.23
C CYS A 40 7.90 18.14 -13.68
N PHE A 41 7.75 17.52 -14.85
CA PHE A 41 8.64 16.41 -15.29
C PHE A 41 10.03 16.88 -15.78
N MET A 42 10.15 18.13 -16.26
CA MET A 42 11.30 18.60 -17.05
C MET A 42 11.79 20.03 -16.73
N ARG A 43 11.36 20.66 -15.64
CA ARG A 43 11.83 22.02 -15.25
C ARG A 43 12.21 22.09 -13.78
N ASP A 44 13.09 23.06 -13.47
CA ASP A 44 13.44 23.49 -12.11
C ASP A 44 12.22 24.04 -11.40
N CYS A 45 11.30 23.15 -11.04
CA CYS A 45 10.08 23.48 -10.33
C CYS A 45 10.35 23.44 -8.83
N GLU A 46 10.10 24.58 -8.17
CA GLU A 46 10.09 24.64 -6.71
C GLU A 46 8.86 23.90 -6.19
N TYR A 47 9.09 22.69 -5.68
CA TYR A 47 8.05 21.93 -5.03
C TYR A 47 7.79 22.49 -3.62
N PRO A 48 6.53 22.74 -3.25
CA PRO A 48 6.21 23.10 -1.89
C PRO A 48 6.54 21.95 -0.92
N SER A 49 6.92 22.26 0.31
CA SER A 49 7.43 21.26 1.28
C SER A 49 6.46 20.09 1.56
N TYR A 50 5.15 20.30 1.43
CA TYR A 50 4.13 19.25 1.59
C TYR A 50 4.09 18.25 0.42
N TYR A 51 4.75 18.54 -0.69
CA TYR A 51 4.72 17.72 -1.90
C TYR A 51 5.35 16.32 -1.70
N LEU A 52 6.32 16.22 -0.77
CA LEU A 52 6.93 14.94 -0.39
C LEU A 52 6.04 14.08 0.53
N LEU A 53 5.02 14.68 1.15
CA LEU A 53 4.25 14.03 2.22
C LEU A 53 3.60 12.71 1.77
N PRO A 54 2.92 12.60 0.60
CA PRO A 54 2.31 11.35 0.18
C PRO A 54 3.34 10.23 -0.03
N ARG A 55 4.54 10.58 -0.51
CA ARG A 55 5.64 9.63 -0.75
C ARG A 55 6.22 9.11 0.55
N VAL A 56 6.46 10.00 1.53
CA VAL A 56 6.94 9.61 2.86
C VAL A 56 5.91 8.72 3.56
N LEU A 57 4.62 9.06 3.49
CA LEU A 57 3.55 8.25 4.07
C LEU A 57 3.41 6.88 3.39
N ALA A 58 3.58 6.79 2.06
CA ALA A 58 3.60 5.52 1.35
C ALA A 58 4.76 4.61 1.81
N VAL A 59 5.96 5.16 1.99
CA VAL A 59 7.12 4.38 2.49
C VAL A 59 6.93 3.97 3.95
N LEU A 60 6.49 4.89 4.82
CA LEU A 60 6.25 4.58 6.23
C LEU A 60 5.15 3.53 6.40
N SER A 61 4.06 3.64 5.64
CA SER A 61 3.00 2.62 5.67
C SER A 61 3.49 1.27 5.16
N ALA A 62 4.33 1.22 4.12
CA ALA A 62 4.96 -0.02 3.68
C ALA A 62 5.76 -0.69 4.81
N LEU A 63 6.60 0.08 5.51
CA LEU A 63 7.40 -0.43 6.63
C LEU A 63 6.52 -0.95 7.77
N ILE A 64 5.49 -0.18 8.16
CA ILE A 64 4.56 -0.59 9.22
C ILE A 64 3.82 -1.88 8.82
N LEU A 65 3.32 -1.97 7.60
CA LEU A 65 2.62 -3.16 7.10
C LEU A 65 3.54 -4.38 7.04
N LEU A 66 4.81 -4.21 6.67
CA LEU A 66 5.80 -5.29 6.69
C LEU A 66 6.10 -5.76 8.11
N ILE A 67 6.18 -4.85 9.09
CA ILE A 67 6.31 -5.20 10.51
C ILE A 67 5.09 -5.99 10.98
N VAL A 68 3.88 -5.54 10.67
CA VAL A 68 2.63 -6.25 11.02
C VAL A 68 2.59 -7.64 10.37
N ALA A 69 2.99 -7.76 9.10
CA ALA A 69 3.07 -9.06 8.41
C ALA A 69 4.11 -9.99 9.05
N GLY A 70 5.24 -9.44 9.52
CA GLY A 70 6.29 -10.18 10.24
C GLY A 70 5.79 -10.71 11.59
N GLU A 71 5.16 -9.85 12.39
CA GLU A 71 4.55 -10.20 13.68
C GLU A 71 3.47 -11.28 13.54
N SER A 72 2.58 -11.14 12.55
CA SER A 72 1.53 -12.14 12.28
C SER A 72 2.08 -13.48 11.76
N ARG A 73 3.28 -13.50 11.17
CA ARG A 73 3.97 -14.76 10.83
C ARG A 73 4.57 -15.46 12.04
N GLY A 74 4.96 -14.72 13.07
CA GLY A 74 5.57 -15.24 14.30
C GLY A 74 4.61 -15.99 15.23
N LYS A 75 3.30 -15.98 14.93
CA LYS A 75 2.24 -16.63 15.71
C LYS A 75 1.67 -17.85 14.97
N PRO A 76 2.38 -19.00 14.95
CA PRO A 76 1.98 -20.17 14.17
C PRO A 76 0.67 -20.82 14.63
N GLU A 77 0.23 -20.58 15.87
CA GLU A 77 -0.98 -21.20 16.43
C GLU A 77 -2.30 -20.55 15.95
N THR A 78 -2.28 -19.33 15.40
CA THR A 78 -3.51 -18.54 15.16
C THR A 78 -4.04 -18.52 13.72
N HIS A 79 -3.48 -19.32 12.79
CA HIS A 79 -3.90 -19.28 11.36
C HIS A 79 -3.77 -17.88 10.73
N GLU A 80 -2.81 -17.09 11.19
CA GLU A 80 -2.49 -15.75 10.69
C GLU A 80 -1.58 -15.74 9.46
N ARG A 81 -1.21 -16.94 8.97
CA ARG A 81 -0.38 -17.09 7.77
C ARG A 81 -1.05 -16.44 6.55
N GLY A 82 -2.34 -16.72 6.31
CA GLY A 82 -3.11 -16.07 5.26
C GLY A 82 -3.13 -14.56 5.41
N TYR A 83 -3.36 -14.05 6.63
CA TYR A 83 -3.36 -12.61 6.92
C TYR A 83 -2.04 -11.93 6.57
N ALA A 84 -0.90 -12.50 6.98
CA ALA A 84 0.43 -11.98 6.66
C ALA A 84 0.72 -11.99 5.15
N TRP A 85 0.31 -13.05 4.43
CA TRP A 85 0.42 -13.11 2.97
C TRP A 85 -0.50 -12.10 2.27
N GLY A 86 -1.68 -11.86 2.83
CA GLY A 86 -2.61 -10.82 2.40
C GLY A 86 -1.99 -9.43 2.52
N ILE A 87 -1.39 -9.12 3.66
CA ILE A 87 -0.68 -7.86 3.87
C ILE A 87 0.51 -7.74 2.91
N LEU A 88 1.31 -8.78 2.73
CA LEU A 88 2.48 -8.72 1.85
C LEU A 88 2.07 -8.44 0.40
N SER A 89 1.14 -9.24 -0.14
CA SER A 89 0.64 -9.06 -1.52
C SER A 89 -0.06 -7.72 -1.71
N GLY A 90 -0.86 -7.31 -0.73
CA GLY A 90 -1.57 -6.03 -0.77
C GLY A 90 -0.65 -4.82 -0.62
N THR A 91 0.46 -4.93 0.12
CA THR A 91 1.48 -3.88 0.20
C THR A 91 2.19 -3.73 -1.14
N ILE A 92 2.56 -4.83 -1.79
CA ILE A 92 3.21 -4.81 -3.12
C ILE A 92 2.27 -4.15 -4.16
N ILE A 93 1.03 -4.62 -4.23
CA ILE A 93 0.04 -4.12 -5.19
C ILE A 93 -0.32 -2.66 -4.88
N GLY A 94 -0.54 -2.32 -3.61
CA GLY A 94 -0.85 -0.96 -3.19
C GLY A 94 0.28 0.02 -3.45
N PHE A 95 1.52 -0.37 -3.20
CA PHE A 95 2.69 0.46 -3.48
C PHE A 95 2.92 0.63 -4.99
N ALA A 96 2.77 -0.44 -5.78
CA ALA A 96 2.84 -0.37 -7.24
C ALA A 96 1.76 0.56 -7.81
N MET A 97 0.54 0.47 -7.28
CA MET A 97 -0.56 1.38 -7.62
C MET A 97 -0.20 2.83 -7.28
N PHE A 98 0.34 3.10 -6.10
CA PHE A 98 0.78 4.44 -5.71
C PHE A 98 1.81 5.01 -6.69
N VAL A 99 2.83 4.23 -7.06
CA VAL A 99 3.85 4.65 -8.03
C VAL A 99 3.22 4.92 -9.40
N PHE A 100 2.33 4.03 -9.86
CA PHE A 100 1.65 4.17 -11.14
C PHE A 100 0.79 5.44 -11.22
N PHE A 101 -0.04 5.70 -10.21
CA PHE A 101 -0.87 6.90 -10.15
C PHE A 101 -0.04 8.18 -10.05
N SER A 102 1.06 8.15 -9.30
CA SER A 102 1.98 9.28 -9.23
C SER A 102 2.60 9.56 -10.61
N ALA A 103 3.03 8.50 -11.33
CA ALA A 103 3.59 8.64 -12.67
C ALA A 103 2.57 9.12 -13.71
N ILE A 104 1.31 8.66 -13.65
CA ILE A 104 0.24 9.19 -14.51
C ILE A 104 0.01 10.68 -14.22
N GLY A 105 0.03 11.09 -12.96
CA GLY A 105 -0.12 12.50 -12.59
C GLY A 105 0.91 13.39 -13.29
N TRP A 106 2.17 12.95 -13.35
CA TRP A 106 3.22 13.63 -14.12
C TRP A 106 3.02 13.65 -15.63
N LEU A 107 2.49 12.57 -16.21
CA LEU A 107 2.29 12.45 -17.65
C LEU A 107 1.06 13.21 -18.17
N ARG A 108 0.25 13.77 -17.27
CA ARG A 108 -0.98 14.50 -17.61
C ARG A 108 -0.79 16.01 -17.80
N GLU A 109 0.45 16.51 -17.62
CA GLU A 109 0.92 17.79 -18.17
C GLU A 109 1.14 17.69 -19.68
#